data_AF-A0A0Q9P653-F1
#
_entry.id   AF-A0A0Q9P653-F1
#
_cell.length_a   1.000
_cell.length_b   1.000
_cell.length_c   1.000
_cell.angle_alpha   90.00
_cell.angle_beta   90.00
_cell.angle_gamma   90.00
#
_symmetry.space_group_name_H-M   'P 1'
#
loop_
_entity.id
_entity.type
_entity.pdbx_description
1 polymer ?
#
loop_
_entity_poly.entity_id
_entity_poly.type
_entity_poly.pdbx_seq_one_letter_code
_entity_poly.pdbx_strand_id
1 'polypeptide(L)'
;MRSKLVLLWLGLLLMSGCQTAPRRAAPPDMIGRATPDGFPADVRLVTTDLGNFTALAPDFFRGINAAATDGTIDILALSGGGSGGAYGAGALSGLSRAHTRPQFEMVTGVSAGALLAPFAFLGPDWDARMQQAFTGKRSANLLHSPTRTILARLLSPRGLPHHNPLFELVDHFVTPQMLVDVAHEAAKGRRLIVATTDLDKHETVLWNMGEIASHGGPAARRLFRDVLIASASVPGVFPPVLIRVSDGRHEYDEMHVDGGVTTSVFTLPLIAGIQSFELPQLRGAHLYMIVNGQLARAPQTTRFNTIDVLSNSFAAEMTYKTRGAIVENIAAAKRLDMTFRMTEIPIDYPQESFIDFDQKHMQALFDYAADCAAQGLLWMTPQQSIRRNMSTNRAPVSGSLACPAQVTPP
;
A
#
# COMPACT_ATOMS: atom_id res chain seq x y z
N MET A 1 40.25 40.84 6.52
CA MET A 1 40.13 39.55 5.79
C MET A 1 38.96 38.68 6.25
N ARG A 2 38.62 38.60 7.54
CA ARG A 2 37.47 37.80 8.05
C ARG A 2 36.10 38.16 7.49
N SER A 3 35.78 39.45 7.30
CA SER A 3 34.50 39.90 6.74
C SER A 3 34.29 39.50 5.27
N LYS A 4 35.36 39.48 4.46
CA LYS A 4 35.31 39.06 3.04
C LYS A 4 35.05 37.54 2.91
N LEU A 5 35.56 36.73 3.83
CA LEU A 5 35.25 35.29 3.87
C LEU A 5 33.80 35.02 4.25
N VAL A 6 33.23 35.74 5.21
CA VAL A 6 31.81 35.57 5.61
C VAL A 6 30.86 35.94 4.46
N LEU A 7 31.15 37.02 3.73
CA LEU A 7 30.40 37.39 2.52
C LEU A 7 30.55 36.36 1.38
N LEU A 8 31.72 35.72 1.26
CA LEU A 8 31.94 34.64 0.29
C LEU A 8 31.15 33.38 0.66
N TRP A 9 31.10 33.02 1.94
CA TRP A 9 30.30 31.89 2.44
C TRP A 9 28.80 32.14 2.33
N LEU A 10 28.32 33.36 2.62
CA LEU A 10 26.92 33.75 2.36
C LEU A 10 26.60 33.73 0.86
N GLY A 11 27.53 34.19 0.01
CA GLY A 11 27.39 34.15 -1.44
C GLY A 11 27.34 32.72 -2.01
N LEU A 12 28.13 31.80 -1.46
CA LEU A 12 28.11 30.38 -1.79
C LEU A 12 26.81 29.69 -1.34
N LEU A 13 26.25 30.07 -0.18
CA LEU A 13 24.94 29.60 0.31
C LEU A 13 23.76 30.15 -0.52
N LEU A 14 23.89 31.36 -1.07
CA LEU A 14 22.90 31.95 -1.99
C LEU A 14 23.02 31.42 -3.43
N MET A 15 24.18 30.89 -3.82
CA MET A 15 24.42 30.25 -5.12
C MET A 15 24.16 28.74 -5.13
N SER A 16 23.94 28.12 -3.97
CA SER A 16 23.29 26.80 -3.88
C SER A 16 21.77 26.91 -4.05
N GLY A 17 21.34 27.63 -5.10
CA GLY A 17 19.98 27.54 -5.60
C GLY A 17 19.65 26.07 -5.86
N CYS A 18 18.46 25.66 -5.42
CA CYS A 18 17.93 24.30 -5.47
C CYS A 18 18.32 23.57 -6.78
N GLN A 19 19.44 22.83 -6.78
CA GLN A 19 19.74 21.90 -7.85
C GLN A 19 18.80 20.71 -7.65
N THR A 20 17.62 20.81 -8.24
CA THR A 20 16.71 19.67 -8.41
C THR A 20 17.41 18.64 -9.29
N ALA A 21 17.22 17.35 -8.98
CA ALA A 21 17.76 16.29 -9.84
C ALA A 21 17.20 16.46 -11.27
N PRO A 22 18.02 16.35 -12.32
CA PRO A 22 17.52 16.48 -13.68
C PRO A 22 16.56 15.33 -13.98
N ARG A 23 15.32 15.68 -14.31
CA ARG A 23 14.31 14.77 -14.88
C ARG A 23 13.60 15.45 -16.04
N ARG A 24 12.92 14.69 -16.91
CA ARG A 24 12.05 15.28 -17.94
C ARG A 24 10.88 16.00 -17.28
N ALA A 25 10.27 16.94 -18.00
CA ALA A 25 9.06 17.59 -17.52
C ALA A 25 7.95 16.54 -17.28
N ALA A 26 7.05 16.82 -16.35
CA ALA A 26 5.80 16.08 -16.24
C ALA A 26 4.94 16.32 -17.49
N PRO A 27 4.00 15.41 -17.82
CA PRO A 27 2.98 15.68 -18.81
C PRO A 27 2.23 16.98 -18.46
N PRO A 28 2.00 17.89 -19.42
CA PRO A 28 1.41 19.20 -19.14
C PRO A 28 -0.08 19.15 -18.79
N ASP A 29 -0.76 18.08 -19.20
CA ASP A 29 -2.20 17.91 -19.01
C ASP A 29 -2.48 17.01 -17.79
N MET A 30 -3.43 17.43 -16.94
CA MET A 30 -3.94 16.61 -15.83
C MET A 30 -4.54 15.29 -16.35
N ILE A 31 -5.26 15.36 -17.47
CA ILE A 31 -5.84 14.22 -18.18
C ILE A 31 -5.18 14.18 -19.56
N GLY A 32 -4.11 13.40 -19.66
CA GLY A 32 -3.29 13.29 -20.86
C GLY A 32 -3.32 11.89 -21.47
N ARG A 33 -2.82 11.76 -22.70
CA ARG A 33 -2.66 10.47 -23.40
C ARG A 33 -1.33 9.78 -23.09
N ALA A 34 -0.52 10.34 -22.20
CA ALA A 34 0.79 9.80 -21.88
C ALA A 34 0.63 8.46 -21.15
N THR A 35 1.20 7.40 -21.70
CA THR A 35 1.19 6.05 -21.12
C THR A 35 2.60 5.63 -20.71
N PRO A 36 2.74 4.69 -19.76
CA PRO A 36 4.04 4.10 -19.45
C PRO A 36 4.70 3.56 -20.72
N ASP A 37 5.99 3.81 -20.88
CA ASP A 37 6.70 3.47 -22.11
C ASP A 37 6.58 1.98 -22.47
N GLY A 38 6.06 1.69 -23.66
CA GLY A 38 5.79 0.33 -24.14
C GLY A 38 4.49 -0.30 -23.64
N PHE A 39 3.64 0.40 -22.89
CA PHE A 39 2.38 -0.13 -22.39
C PHE A 39 1.14 0.60 -22.94
N PRO A 40 0.01 -0.11 -23.11
CA PRO A 40 -1.26 0.51 -23.44
C PRO A 40 -1.80 1.37 -22.28
N ALA A 41 -2.79 2.21 -22.55
CA ALA A 41 -3.32 3.16 -21.57
C ALA A 41 -4.10 2.50 -20.42
N ASP A 42 -4.65 1.32 -20.65
CA ASP A 42 -5.50 0.56 -19.73
C ASP A 42 -4.74 -0.16 -18.61
N VAL A 43 -3.39 -0.16 -18.64
CA VAL A 43 -2.58 -0.66 -17.51
C VAL A 43 -2.72 0.21 -16.25
N ARG A 44 -3.32 1.40 -16.38
CA ARG A 44 -3.60 2.29 -15.25
C ARG A 44 -4.91 3.07 -15.41
N LEU A 45 -5.48 3.45 -14.28
CA LEU A 45 -6.62 4.37 -14.19
C LEU A 45 -6.24 5.56 -13.31
N VAL A 46 -6.57 6.76 -13.78
CA VAL A 46 -6.45 8.00 -12.99
C VAL A 46 -7.84 8.35 -12.48
N THR A 47 -8.00 8.47 -11.16
CA THR A 47 -9.33 8.59 -10.54
C THR A 47 -10.07 9.89 -10.90
N THR A 48 -9.36 10.92 -11.33
CA THR A 48 -9.93 12.19 -11.78
C THR A 48 -10.28 12.24 -13.26
N ASP A 49 -9.82 11.28 -14.05
CA ASP A 49 -10.21 11.16 -15.45
C ASP A 49 -11.53 10.40 -15.58
N LEU A 50 -12.63 11.08 -15.22
CA LEU A 50 -13.96 10.48 -15.17
C LEU A 50 -14.42 9.88 -16.51
N GLY A 51 -14.00 10.48 -17.63
CA GLY A 51 -14.35 10.01 -18.97
C GLY A 51 -13.70 8.68 -19.31
N ASN A 52 -12.37 8.61 -19.19
CA ASN A 52 -11.66 7.35 -19.43
C ASN A 52 -11.95 6.32 -18.35
N PHE A 53 -12.15 6.75 -17.11
CA PHE A 53 -12.55 5.87 -16.03
C PHE A 53 -13.88 5.18 -16.35
N THR A 54 -14.91 5.94 -16.78
CA THR A 54 -16.20 5.36 -17.20
C THR A 54 -16.05 4.41 -18.39
N ALA A 55 -15.22 4.77 -19.36
CA ALA A 55 -15.01 3.97 -20.57
C ALA A 55 -14.26 2.66 -20.29
N LEU A 56 -13.25 2.70 -19.42
CA LEU A 56 -12.35 1.57 -19.17
C LEU A 56 -12.79 0.71 -18.00
N ALA A 57 -13.53 1.22 -17.02
CA ALA A 57 -13.93 0.46 -15.83
C ALA A 57 -14.64 -0.86 -16.13
N PRO A 58 -15.61 -0.95 -17.08
CA PRO A 58 -16.24 -2.23 -17.43
C PRO A 58 -15.23 -3.30 -17.88
N ASP A 59 -14.21 -2.89 -18.64
CA ASP A 59 -13.16 -3.77 -19.16
C ASP A 59 -12.12 -4.10 -18.10
N PHE A 60 -11.76 -3.09 -17.31
CA PHE A 60 -10.85 -3.21 -16.19
C PHE A 60 -11.33 -4.22 -15.14
N PHE A 61 -12.64 -4.50 -15.07
CA PHE A 61 -13.23 -5.49 -14.15
C PHE A 61 -13.91 -6.68 -14.86
N ARG A 62 -13.74 -6.80 -16.18
CA ARG A 62 -14.35 -7.85 -17.00
C ARG A 62 -13.90 -9.25 -16.57
N GLY A 63 -14.86 -10.16 -16.35
CA GLY A 63 -14.56 -11.57 -16.06
C GLY A 63 -14.38 -11.89 -14.58
N ILE A 64 -14.53 -10.92 -13.67
CA ILE A 64 -14.45 -11.19 -12.23
C ILE A 64 -15.47 -12.24 -11.76
N ASN A 65 -16.69 -12.23 -12.33
CA ASN A 65 -17.72 -13.25 -12.05
C ASN A 65 -17.33 -14.64 -12.55
N ALA A 66 -16.56 -14.73 -13.63
CA ALA A 66 -16.10 -16.02 -14.17
C ALA A 66 -14.95 -16.59 -13.32
N ALA A 67 -14.18 -15.73 -12.65
CA ALA A 67 -13.13 -16.11 -11.74
C ALA A 67 -13.66 -16.64 -10.39
N ALA A 68 -14.86 -16.22 -9.99
CA ALA A 68 -15.55 -16.64 -8.76
C ALA A 68 -16.06 -18.10 -8.87
N THR A 69 -15.15 -19.07 -8.74
CA THR A 69 -15.46 -20.50 -8.95
C THR A 69 -16.44 -21.09 -7.94
N ASP A 70 -16.57 -20.49 -6.75
CA ASP A 70 -17.52 -20.92 -5.71
C ASP A 70 -18.85 -20.14 -5.74
N GLY A 71 -19.01 -19.24 -6.72
CA GLY A 71 -20.20 -18.41 -6.89
C GLY A 71 -20.22 -17.15 -6.03
N THR A 72 -19.18 -16.86 -5.26
CA THR A 72 -19.02 -15.62 -4.49
C THR A 72 -17.79 -14.85 -4.92
N ILE A 73 -17.90 -13.52 -4.96
CA ILE A 73 -16.75 -12.65 -5.25
C ILE A 73 -16.15 -12.22 -3.92
N ASP A 74 -14.91 -12.62 -3.68
CA ASP A 74 -14.15 -12.21 -2.50
C ASP A 74 -13.16 -11.09 -2.87
N ILE A 75 -13.34 -9.92 -2.25
CA ILE A 75 -12.49 -8.74 -2.44
C ILE A 75 -11.62 -8.56 -1.22
N LEU A 76 -10.30 -8.51 -1.39
CA LEU A 76 -9.35 -8.18 -0.33
C LEU A 76 -8.76 -6.79 -0.53
N ALA A 77 -8.90 -5.95 0.49
CA ALA A 77 -8.27 -4.64 0.56
C ALA A 77 -7.14 -4.61 1.60
N LEU A 78 -5.94 -4.27 1.15
CA LEU A 78 -4.74 -4.20 1.99
C LEU A 78 -4.32 -2.75 2.17
N SER A 79 -4.43 -2.24 3.40
CA SER A 79 -4.06 -0.87 3.70
C SER A 79 -2.55 -0.66 3.70
N GLY A 80 -2.14 0.61 3.66
CA GLY A 80 -0.81 1.00 4.10
C GLY A 80 -0.57 0.72 5.59
N GLY A 81 0.69 0.76 6.01
CA GLY A 81 1.05 0.36 7.38
C GLY A 81 2.54 0.31 7.72
N GLY A 82 3.43 0.58 6.76
CA GLY A 82 4.87 0.52 6.99
C GLY A 82 5.30 -0.87 7.48
N SER A 83 5.98 -0.93 8.63
CA SER A 83 6.36 -2.19 9.27
C SER A 83 5.17 -3.05 9.72
N GLY A 84 3.99 -2.44 9.90
CA GLY A 84 2.75 -3.14 10.20
C GLY A 84 2.28 -4.09 9.11
N GLY A 85 2.87 -4.06 7.90
CA GLY A 85 2.63 -5.08 6.87
C GLY A 85 2.91 -6.52 7.31
N ALA A 86 3.76 -6.72 8.32
CA ALA A 86 3.99 -8.04 8.92
C ALA A 86 2.73 -8.64 9.54
N TYR A 87 1.82 -7.80 10.06
CA TYR A 87 0.50 -8.22 10.55
C TYR A 87 -0.32 -8.85 9.44
N GLY A 88 -0.45 -8.17 8.29
CA GLY A 88 -1.22 -8.69 7.16
C GLY A 88 -0.63 -9.96 6.55
N ALA A 89 0.70 -10.06 6.48
CA ALA A 89 1.38 -11.28 6.06
C ALA A 89 1.10 -12.45 7.03
N GLY A 90 1.14 -12.18 8.35
CA GLY A 90 0.80 -13.16 9.37
C GLY A 90 -0.66 -13.61 9.26
N ALA A 91 -1.59 -12.67 9.14
CA ALA A 91 -3.00 -12.93 8.96
C ALA A 91 -3.28 -13.86 7.77
N LEU A 92 -2.72 -13.57 6.60
CA LEU A 92 -2.88 -14.41 5.41
C LEU A 92 -2.26 -15.80 5.59
N SER A 93 -1.07 -15.88 6.20
CA SER A 93 -0.40 -17.16 6.50
C SER A 93 -1.22 -18.03 7.47
N GLY A 94 -1.78 -17.44 8.52
CA GLY A 94 -2.62 -18.14 9.48
C GLY A 94 -3.94 -18.63 8.86
N LEU A 95 -4.57 -17.84 7.99
CA LEU A 95 -5.74 -18.27 7.22
C LEU A 95 -5.40 -19.45 6.30
N SER A 96 -4.23 -19.44 5.64
CA SER A 96 -3.76 -20.56 4.83
C SER A 96 -3.52 -21.82 5.68
N ARG A 97 -2.90 -21.67 6.87
CA ARG A 97 -2.67 -22.79 7.81
C ARG A 97 -3.96 -23.41 8.31
N ALA A 98 -5.01 -22.61 8.50
CA ALA A 98 -6.34 -23.09 8.86
C ALA A 98 -7.17 -23.60 7.66
N HIS A 99 -6.65 -23.51 6.43
CA HIS A 99 -7.40 -23.78 5.20
C HIS A 99 -8.70 -22.97 5.07
N THR A 100 -8.71 -21.74 5.62
CA THR A 100 -9.85 -20.82 5.61
C THR A 100 -9.59 -19.54 4.82
N ARG A 101 -8.43 -19.43 4.17
CA ARG A 101 -8.11 -18.29 3.29
C ARG A 101 -8.97 -18.35 2.03
N PRO A 102 -9.83 -17.34 1.78
CA PRO A 102 -10.58 -17.26 0.54
C PRO A 102 -9.63 -17.10 -0.66
N GLN A 103 -10.08 -17.57 -1.82
CA GLN A 103 -9.48 -17.15 -3.08
C GLN A 103 -10.03 -15.77 -3.40
N PHE A 104 -9.18 -14.76 -3.42
CA PHE A 104 -9.64 -13.41 -3.69
C PHE A 104 -9.70 -13.15 -5.21
N GLU A 105 -10.89 -12.94 -5.76
CA GLU A 105 -11.06 -12.51 -7.16
C GLU A 105 -10.51 -11.12 -7.39
N MET A 106 -10.47 -10.30 -6.33
CA MET A 106 -9.80 -9.02 -6.37
C MET A 106 -8.92 -8.78 -5.15
N VAL A 107 -7.71 -8.29 -5.39
CA VAL A 107 -6.81 -7.80 -4.36
C VAL A 107 -6.40 -6.38 -4.68
N THR A 108 -6.62 -5.46 -3.74
CA THR A 108 -6.13 -4.09 -3.79
C THR A 108 -5.06 -3.86 -2.73
N GLY A 109 -4.07 -3.02 -3.03
CA GLY A 109 -3.00 -2.73 -2.10
C GLY A 109 -2.44 -1.32 -2.20
N VAL A 110 -2.09 -0.75 -1.05
CA VAL A 110 -1.36 0.52 -0.94
C VAL A 110 -0.18 0.37 0.00
N SER A 111 0.98 0.96 -0.31
CA SER A 111 2.14 0.97 0.58
C SER A 111 2.56 -0.43 0.98
N ALA A 112 2.74 -0.72 2.27
CA ALA A 112 2.98 -2.07 2.77
C ALA A 112 1.95 -3.10 2.22
N GLY A 113 0.69 -2.70 2.07
CA GLY A 113 -0.35 -3.52 1.46
C GLY A 113 -0.12 -3.79 -0.03
N ALA A 114 0.48 -2.85 -0.77
CA ALA A 114 0.86 -3.07 -2.18
C ALA A 114 1.96 -4.13 -2.31
N LEU A 115 2.94 -4.13 -1.39
CA LEU A 115 3.98 -5.16 -1.36
C LEU A 115 3.41 -6.55 -1.00
N LEU A 116 2.36 -6.59 -0.17
CA LEU A 116 1.67 -7.82 0.23
C LEU A 116 0.72 -8.35 -0.87
N ALA A 117 0.13 -7.45 -1.66
CA ALA A 117 -0.95 -7.75 -2.60
C ALA A 117 -0.61 -8.85 -3.63
N PRO A 118 0.57 -8.89 -4.29
CA PRO A 118 0.91 -9.98 -5.19
C PRO A 118 0.90 -11.35 -4.50
N PHE A 119 1.42 -11.45 -3.28
CA PHE A 119 1.39 -12.70 -2.51
C PHE A 119 -0.03 -13.08 -2.10
N ALA A 120 -0.82 -12.08 -1.69
CA ALA A 120 -2.22 -12.27 -1.35
C ALA A 120 -3.03 -12.83 -2.54
N PHE A 121 -2.75 -12.29 -3.73
CA PHE A 121 -3.34 -12.67 -5.01
C PHE A 121 -2.89 -14.06 -5.48
N LEU A 122 -1.62 -14.40 -5.36
CA LEU A 122 -1.12 -15.70 -5.82
C LEU A 122 -1.48 -16.86 -4.89
N GLY A 123 -1.84 -16.58 -3.63
CA GLY A 123 -2.36 -17.59 -2.71
C GLY A 123 -1.29 -18.33 -1.90
N PRO A 124 -1.66 -19.45 -1.25
CA PRO A 124 -0.83 -20.14 -0.25
C PRO A 124 0.53 -20.62 -0.74
N ASP A 125 0.68 -20.96 -2.03
CA ASP A 125 1.95 -21.43 -2.61
C ASP A 125 3.06 -20.38 -2.51
N TRP A 126 2.69 -19.12 -2.32
CA TRP A 126 3.59 -17.99 -2.19
C TRP A 126 3.85 -17.56 -0.74
N ASP A 127 3.24 -18.21 0.25
CA ASP A 127 3.29 -17.79 1.66
C ASP A 127 4.70 -17.86 2.26
N ALA A 128 5.51 -18.84 1.86
CA ALA A 128 6.90 -18.93 2.35
C ALA A 128 7.74 -17.73 1.89
N ARG A 129 7.55 -17.29 0.64
CA ARG A 129 8.23 -16.10 0.10
C ARG A 129 7.66 -14.83 0.72
N MET A 130 6.34 -14.76 0.91
CA MET A 130 5.67 -13.67 1.62
C MET A 130 6.23 -13.49 3.03
N GLN A 131 6.31 -14.57 3.83
CA GLN A 131 6.87 -14.52 5.17
C GLN A 131 8.31 -13.99 5.15
N GLN A 132 9.16 -14.49 4.24
CA GLN A 132 10.53 -14.00 4.10
C GLN A 132 10.59 -12.51 3.70
N ALA A 133 9.64 -12.02 2.91
CA ALA A 133 9.59 -10.62 2.50
C ALA A 133 9.26 -9.68 3.66
N PHE A 134 8.42 -10.11 4.60
CA PHE A 134 7.94 -9.27 5.70
C PHE A 134 8.69 -9.49 7.03
N THR A 135 9.28 -10.66 7.28
CA THR A 135 10.00 -10.95 8.54
C THR A 135 11.48 -11.30 8.36
N GLY A 136 11.97 -11.31 7.11
CA GLY A 136 13.35 -11.65 6.78
C GLY A 136 14.36 -10.56 7.11
N LYS A 137 15.66 -10.91 7.06
CA LYS A 137 16.76 -9.96 7.30
C LYS A 137 16.78 -8.78 6.31
N ARG A 138 16.24 -8.96 5.09
CA ARG A 138 16.21 -7.89 4.08
C ARG A 138 15.21 -6.79 4.44
N SER A 139 14.03 -7.13 4.98
CA SER A 139 13.09 -6.14 5.47
C SER A 139 13.65 -5.41 6.69
N ALA A 140 14.38 -6.13 7.56
CA ALA A 140 15.03 -5.53 8.72
C ALA A 140 16.09 -4.48 8.37
N ASN A 141 16.68 -4.56 7.18
CA ASN A 141 17.70 -3.63 6.71
C ASN A 141 17.14 -2.40 5.98
N LEU A 142 15.81 -2.24 5.87
CA LEU A 142 15.19 -1.16 5.09
C LEU A 142 15.64 0.25 5.50
N LEU A 143 15.91 0.45 6.79
CA LEU A 143 16.40 1.73 7.32
C LEU A 143 17.89 1.75 7.69
N HIS A 144 18.56 0.60 7.64
CA HIS A 144 20.00 0.48 7.88
C HIS A 144 20.81 0.91 6.65
N SER A 145 20.71 2.19 6.30
CA SER A 145 21.65 2.83 5.36
C SER A 145 22.65 3.69 6.15
N PRO A 146 23.96 3.65 5.86
CA PRO A 146 25.01 4.35 6.62
C PRO A 146 24.92 5.89 6.59
N THR A 147 23.95 6.49 5.90
CA THR A 147 23.69 7.93 5.89
C THR A 147 22.82 8.35 7.08
N ARG A 148 23.48 8.58 8.22
CA ARG A 148 22.90 8.80 9.56
C ARG A 148 22.12 10.12 9.80
N THR A 149 21.70 10.86 8.77
CA THR A 149 20.94 12.11 8.99
C THR A 149 19.79 12.26 8.00
N ILE A 150 18.58 12.49 8.53
CA ILE A 150 17.39 12.92 7.76
C ILE A 150 17.73 14.12 6.87
N LEU A 151 18.58 15.04 7.37
CA LEU A 151 19.09 16.18 6.61
C LEU A 151 19.93 15.77 5.38
N ALA A 152 20.73 14.70 5.46
CA ALA A 152 21.50 14.20 4.32
C ALA A 152 20.60 13.49 3.29
N ARG A 153 19.52 12.85 3.72
CA ARG A 153 18.48 12.29 2.84
C ARG A 153 17.65 13.37 2.13
N LEU A 154 17.38 14.48 2.82
CA LEU A 154 16.67 15.64 2.27
C LEU A 154 17.54 16.46 1.31
N LEU A 155 18.84 16.59 1.59
CA LEU A 155 19.82 17.38 0.82
C LEU A 155 20.48 16.59 -0.32
N SER A 156 20.27 15.28 -0.41
CA SER A 156 20.72 14.44 -1.52
C SER A 156 19.58 13.56 -2.02
N PRO A 157 18.64 14.10 -2.81
CA PRO A 157 17.70 13.29 -3.60
C PRO A 157 18.40 12.38 -4.62
N ARG A 158 19.74 12.45 -4.72
CA ARG A 158 20.64 11.61 -5.53
C ARG A 158 20.69 10.12 -5.12
N GLY A 159 19.73 9.63 -4.34
CA GLY A 159 19.56 8.19 -4.23
C GLY A 159 19.32 7.66 -5.63
N LEU A 160 20.27 6.92 -6.19
CA LEU A 160 20.05 6.24 -7.45
C LEU A 160 18.79 5.36 -7.26
N PRO A 161 17.75 5.51 -8.10
CA PRO A 161 16.47 4.81 -7.94
C PRO A 161 16.61 3.29 -7.76
N HIS A 162 17.74 2.73 -8.22
CA HIS A 162 18.03 1.31 -8.29
C HIS A 162 19.03 0.79 -7.24
N HIS A 163 19.38 1.57 -6.20
CA HIS A 163 20.38 1.16 -5.19
C HIS A 163 19.97 1.45 -3.74
N ASN A 164 18.67 1.55 -3.45
CA ASN A 164 18.18 1.68 -2.07
C ASN A 164 17.68 0.33 -1.51
N PRO A 165 17.64 0.15 -0.18
CA PRO A 165 17.21 -1.12 0.43
C PRO A 165 15.80 -1.58 0.02
N LEU A 166 14.87 -0.65 -0.21
CA LEU A 166 13.52 -0.98 -0.68
C LEU A 166 13.55 -1.54 -2.10
N PHE A 167 14.34 -0.95 -2.99
CA PHE A 167 14.56 -1.46 -4.34
C PHE A 167 15.13 -2.88 -4.31
N GLU A 168 16.17 -3.13 -3.52
CA GLU A 168 16.79 -4.46 -3.40
C GLU A 168 15.82 -5.50 -2.85
N LEU A 169 14.99 -5.13 -1.87
CA LEU A 169 13.94 -5.99 -1.32
C LEU A 169 12.93 -6.35 -2.41
N VAL A 170 12.35 -5.36 -3.09
CA VAL A 170 11.31 -5.59 -4.09
C VAL A 170 11.87 -6.32 -5.31
N ASP A 171 13.04 -5.95 -5.84
CA ASP A 171 13.66 -6.61 -6.99
C ASP A 171 13.93 -8.11 -6.73
N HIS A 172 14.29 -8.45 -5.48
CA HIS A 172 14.51 -9.83 -5.06
C HIS A 172 13.23 -10.68 -5.14
N PHE A 173 12.09 -10.15 -4.70
CA PHE A 173 10.83 -10.89 -4.64
C PHE A 173 9.99 -10.81 -5.92
N VAL A 174 10.10 -9.72 -6.68
CA VAL A 174 9.47 -9.55 -7.99
C VAL A 174 10.30 -10.31 -9.02
N THR A 175 10.09 -11.62 -9.09
CA THR A 175 10.78 -12.53 -10.00
C THR A 175 10.02 -12.66 -11.34
N PRO A 176 10.68 -13.14 -12.41
CA PRO A 176 9.97 -13.52 -13.64
C PRO A 176 8.84 -14.52 -13.39
N GLN A 177 9.02 -15.47 -12.47
CA GLN A 177 7.99 -16.43 -12.09
C GLN A 177 6.77 -15.75 -11.47
N MET A 178 6.99 -14.76 -10.59
CA MET A 178 5.88 -14.00 -10.01
C MET A 178 5.02 -13.33 -11.09
N LEU A 179 5.65 -12.74 -12.11
CA LEU A 179 4.92 -12.13 -13.22
C LEU A 179 4.13 -13.17 -14.02
N VAL A 180 4.74 -14.32 -14.32
CA VAL A 180 4.04 -15.40 -15.04
C VAL A 180 2.81 -15.87 -14.26
N ASP A 181 2.95 -16.09 -12.95
CA ASP A 181 1.85 -16.55 -12.11
C ASP A 181 0.77 -15.48 -11.96
N VAL A 182 1.14 -14.19 -11.82
CA VAL A 182 0.17 -13.08 -11.78
C VAL A 182 -0.58 -12.95 -13.09
N ALA A 183 0.11 -13.04 -14.23
CA ALA A 183 -0.52 -13.00 -15.56
C ALA A 183 -1.48 -14.19 -15.74
N HIS A 184 -1.11 -15.38 -15.27
CA HIS A 184 -1.98 -16.55 -15.34
C HIS A 184 -3.25 -16.39 -14.49
N GLU A 185 -3.15 -15.88 -13.27
CA GLU A 185 -4.33 -15.59 -12.44
C GLU A 185 -5.18 -14.44 -13.00
N ALA A 186 -4.55 -13.42 -13.59
CA ALA A 186 -5.26 -12.33 -14.27
C ALA A 186 -6.05 -12.84 -15.50
N ALA A 187 -5.48 -13.78 -16.26
CA ALA A 187 -6.15 -14.41 -17.40
C ALA A 187 -7.42 -15.20 -17.01
N LYS A 188 -7.53 -15.64 -15.76
CA LYS A 188 -8.75 -16.27 -15.22
C LYS A 188 -9.85 -15.25 -14.91
N GLY A 189 -9.58 -13.94 -15.00
CA GLY A 189 -10.53 -12.88 -14.66
C GLY A 189 -10.31 -12.25 -13.29
N ARG A 190 -9.31 -12.69 -12.52
CA ARG A 190 -8.96 -12.09 -11.22
C ARG A 190 -8.25 -10.75 -11.44
N ARG A 191 -8.26 -9.86 -10.43
CA ARG A 191 -7.68 -8.52 -10.51
C ARG A 191 -6.74 -8.19 -9.36
N LEU A 192 -5.55 -7.72 -9.69
CA LEU A 192 -4.55 -7.23 -8.74
C LEU A 192 -4.27 -5.75 -9.02
N ILE A 193 -4.71 -4.89 -8.11
CA ILE A 193 -4.65 -3.43 -8.30
C ILE A 193 -3.79 -2.79 -7.20
N VAL A 194 -2.86 -1.94 -7.61
CA VAL A 194 -1.98 -1.20 -6.68
C VAL A 194 -2.16 0.30 -6.89
N ALA A 195 -2.22 1.08 -5.80
CA ALA A 195 -2.28 2.54 -5.90
C ALA A 195 -0.92 3.20 -5.62
N THR A 196 -0.64 4.26 -6.38
CA THR A 196 0.46 5.20 -6.12
C THR A 196 -0.08 6.62 -6.12
N THR A 197 0.68 7.57 -5.58
CA THR A 197 0.38 8.99 -5.72
C THR A 197 1.29 9.59 -6.79
N ASP A 198 0.70 10.13 -7.86
CA ASP A 198 1.43 11.01 -8.81
C ASP A 198 1.53 12.41 -8.18
N LEU A 199 2.73 12.79 -7.73
CA LEU A 199 2.99 14.08 -7.09
C LEU A 199 2.94 15.25 -8.06
N ASP A 200 3.13 15.03 -9.36
CA ASP A 200 3.07 16.12 -10.33
C ASP A 200 1.62 16.58 -10.53
N LYS A 201 0.66 15.65 -10.36
CA LYS A 201 -0.79 15.92 -10.46
C LYS A 201 -1.49 16.01 -9.11
N HIS A 202 -0.85 15.55 -8.03
CA HIS A 202 -1.44 15.30 -6.72
C HIS A 202 -2.62 14.31 -6.75
N GLU A 203 -2.55 13.32 -7.64
CA GLU A 203 -3.65 12.40 -7.91
C GLU A 203 -3.30 10.94 -7.62
N THR A 204 -4.34 10.15 -7.34
CA THR A 204 -4.21 8.71 -7.21
C THR A 204 -4.14 8.06 -8.58
N VAL A 205 -3.13 7.21 -8.77
CA VAL A 205 -3.01 6.36 -9.96
C VAL A 205 -3.16 4.91 -9.54
N LEU A 206 -4.15 4.22 -10.11
CA LEU A 206 -4.42 2.81 -9.90
C LEU A 206 -3.77 2.02 -11.03
N TRP A 207 -2.97 1.01 -10.70
CA TRP A 207 -2.21 0.20 -11.64
C TRP A 207 -2.79 -1.21 -11.69
N ASN A 208 -3.10 -1.70 -12.89
CA ASN A 208 -3.50 -3.09 -13.09
C ASN A 208 -2.24 -3.95 -13.25
N MET A 209 -1.83 -4.56 -12.14
CA MET A 209 -0.62 -5.37 -12.09
C MET A 209 -0.76 -6.66 -12.91
N GLY A 210 -1.99 -7.13 -13.12
CA GLY A 210 -2.29 -8.25 -14.02
C GLY A 210 -1.97 -7.91 -15.48
N GLU A 211 -2.46 -6.77 -15.98
CA GLU A 211 -2.17 -6.33 -17.36
C GLU A 211 -0.68 -6.02 -17.57
N ILE A 212 -0.03 -5.39 -16.58
CA ILE A 212 1.42 -5.17 -16.62
C ILE A 212 2.16 -6.50 -16.70
N ALA A 213 1.77 -7.50 -15.91
CA ALA A 213 2.41 -8.82 -15.92
C ALA A 213 2.15 -9.57 -17.24
N SER A 214 0.94 -9.47 -17.80
CA SER A 214 0.54 -10.09 -19.07
C SER A 214 1.31 -9.56 -20.28
N HIS A 215 1.78 -8.31 -20.24
CA HIS A 215 2.69 -7.79 -21.27
C HIS A 215 3.98 -8.63 -21.38
N GLY A 216 4.46 -9.18 -20.27
CA GLY A 216 5.63 -10.04 -20.22
C GLY A 216 6.96 -9.33 -20.50
N GLY A 217 8.04 -10.10 -20.34
CA GLY A 217 9.41 -9.67 -20.61
C GLY A 217 10.01 -8.69 -19.58
N PRO A 218 11.23 -8.17 -19.86
CA PRO A 218 11.94 -7.30 -18.93
C PRO A 218 11.24 -5.96 -18.67
N ALA A 219 10.47 -5.45 -19.64
CA ALA A 219 9.72 -4.20 -19.48
C ALA A 219 8.59 -4.34 -18.45
N ALA A 220 7.80 -5.42 -18.53
CA ALA A 220 6.77 -5.77 -17.54
C ALA A 220 7.36 -5.86 -16.13
N ARG A 221 8.47 -6.58 -15.96
CA ARG A 221 9.10 -6.74 -14.64
C ARG A 221 9.57 -5.40 -14.07
N ARG A 222 10.16 -4.53 -14.91
CA ARG A 222 10.60 -3.20 -14.48
C ARG A 222 9.41 -2.37 -14.01
N LEU A 223 8.37 -2.20 -14.83
CA LEU A 223 7.20 -1.41 -14.45
C LEU A 223 6.49 -1.98 -13.21
N PHE A 224 6.29 -3.30 -13.16
CA PHE A 224 5.68 -3.98 -12.01
C PHE A 224 6.43 -3.68 -10.71
N ARG A 225 7.76 -3.83 -10.73
CA ARG A 225 8.62 -3.53 -9.58
C ARG A 225 8.58 -2.05 -9.24
N ASP A 226 8.71 -1.17 -10.23
CA ASP A 226 8.81 0.28 -10.02
C ASP A 226 7.50 0.83 -9.45
N VAL A 227 6.33 0.30 -9.84
CA VAL A 227 5.02 0.60 -9.24
C VAL A 227 4.94 0.15 -7.78
N LEU A 228 5.42 -1.05 -7.46
CA LEU A 228 5.43 -1.54 -6.07
C LEU A 228 6.35 -0.72 -5.17
N ILE A 229 7.53 -0.36 -5.66
CA ILE A 229 8.46 0.54 -4.95
C ILE A 229 7.81 1.90 -4.76
N ALA A 230 7.24 2.48 -5.82
CA ALA A 230 6.57 3.77 -5.76
C ALA A 230 5.46 3.76 -4.70
N SER A 231 4.61 2.73 -4.69
CA SER A 231 3.50 2.60 -3.74
C SER A 231 3.97 2.54 -2.29
N ALA A 232 5.18 2.04 -2.02
CA ALA A 232 5.80 1.94 -0.69
C ALA A 232 6.85 3.03 -0.38
N SER A 233 7.06 4.00 -1.29
CA SER A 233 8.04 5.07 -1.13
C SER A 233 7.49 6.22 -0.28
N VAL A 234 7.44 6.02 1.04
CA VAL A 234 6.93 7.01 2.01
C VAL A 234 7.79 8.30 1.97
N PRO A 235 7.18 9.48 1.74
CA PRO A 235 7.90 10.75 1.72
C PRO A 235 8.74 10.97 2.99
N GLY A 236 10.00 11.38 2.81
CA GLY A 236 10.96 11.60 3.90
C GLY A 236 11.65 10.33 4.41
N VAL A 237 11.17 9.13 4.04
CA VAL A 237 11.78 7.84 4.39
C VAL A 237 12.51 7.25 3.19
N PHE A 238 11.81 7.15 2.06
CA PHE A 238 12.31 6.60 0.80
C PHE A 238 12.18 7.63 -0.32
N PRO A 239 13.06 7.61 -1.33
CA PRO A 239 12.97 8.53 -2.46
C PRO A 239 11.75 8.21 -3.35
N PRO A 240 11.21 9.21 -4.06
CA PRO A 240 10.20 8.99 -5.08
C PRO A 240 10.74 8.14 -6.23
N VAL A 241 9.84 7.51 -7.00
CA VAL A 241 10.15 6.79 -8.22
C VAL A 241 9.72 7.63 -9.42
N LEU A 242 10.58 7.74 -10.43
CA LEU A 242 10.23 8.36 -11.70
C LEU A 242 9.76 7.28 -12.66
N ILE A 243 8.50 7.37 -13.10
CA ILE A 243 7.94 6.48 -14.12
C ILE A 243 7.98 7.22 -15.45
N ARG A 244 8.63 6.59 -16.44
CA ARG A 244 8.74 7.12 -17.80
C ARG A 244 7.41 6.96 -18.52
N VAL A 245 6.89 8.05 -19.08
CA VAL A 245 5.68 8.01 -19.90
C VAL A 245 5.90 8.74 -21.24
N SER A 246 5.10 8.39 -22.25
CA SER A 246 5.17 8.97 -23.59
C SER A 246 3.76 9.16 -24.17
N ASP A 247 3.53 10.26 -24.88
CA ASP A 247 2.32 10.50 -25.67
C ASP A 247 2.49 10.10 -27.17
N GLY A 248 3.62 9.45 -27.48
CA GLY A 248 4.05 9.09 -28.84
C GLY A 248 4.81 10.19 -29.58
N ARG A 249 4.87 11.42 -29.05
CA ARG A 249 5.60 12.56 -29.62
C ARG A 249 6.68 13.10 -28.68
N HIS A 250 6.38 13.12 -27.39
CA HIS A 250 7.24 13.60 -26.33
C HIS A 250 7.33 12.56 -25.22
N GLU A 251 8.48 12.54 -24.55
CA GLU A 251 8.70 11.70 -23.40
C GLU A 251 8.74 12.55 -22.12
N TYR A 252 8.11 12.07 -21.06
CA TYR A 252 7.94 12.74 -19.78
C TYR A 252 8.42 11.87 -18.63
N ASP A 253 8.59 12.47 -17.46
CA ASP A 253 8.78 11.75 -16.19
C ASP A 253 7.65 12.13 -15.23
N GLU A 254 6.92 11.12 -14.75
CA GLU A 254 5.93 11.28 -13.67
C GLU A 254 6.56 10.88 -12.33
N MET A 255 6.37 11.70 -11.29
CA MET A 255 6.91 11.45 -9.95
C MET A 255 5.91 10.71 -9.10
N HIS A 256 6.20 9.46 -8.78
CA HIS A 256 5.34 8.65 -7.93
C HIS A 256 5.93 8.46 -6.53
N VAL A 257 5.07 8.57 -5.53
CA VAL A 257 5.34 8.23 -4.12
C VAL A 257 4.26 7.32 -3.56
N ASP A 258 4.41 7.03 -2.27
CA ASP A 258 3.49 6.17 -1.54
C ASP A 258 2.02 6.54 -1.79
N GLY A 259 1.21 5.52 -2.13
CA GLY A 259 -0.21 5.73 -2.40
C GLY A 259 -0.98 6.23 -1.18
N GLY A 260 -0.47 5.95 0.03
CA GLY A 260 -0.96 6.40 1.34
C GLY A 260 -1.06 7.92 1.47
N VAL A 261 -0.35 8.67 0.63
CA VAL A 261 -0.47 10.13 0.56
C VAL A 261 -1.88 10.54 0.12
N THR A 262 -2.45 9.89 -0.90
CA THR A 262 -3.81 10.20 -1.38
C THR A 262 -4.87 9.20 -0.90
N THR A 263 -4.54 7.92 -0.74
CA THR A 263 -5.46 6.87 -0.33
C THR A 263 -4.82 5.87 0.62
N SER A 264 -5.44 5.59 1.77
CA SER A 264 -4.87 4.68 2.79
C SER A 264 -5.25 3.22 2.59
N VAL A 265 -6.40 2.98 1.97
CA VAL A 265 -6.96 1.69 1.55
C VAL A 265 -8.08 2.00 0.55
N PHE A 266 -8.27 1.14 -0.46
CA PHE A 266 -9.32 1.35 -1.45
C PHE A 266 -9.94 0.03 -1.90
N THR A 267 -11.17 0.11 -2.40
CA THR A 267 -11.99 -1.03 -2.85
C THR A 267 -12.82 -0.64 -4.07
N LEU A 268 -13.44 -1.63 -4.71
CA LEU A 268 -14.29 -1.42 -5.89
C LEU A 268 -15.40 -0.37 -5.71
N PRO A 269 -16.14 -0.32 -4.60
CA PRO A 269 -17.21 0.67 -4.46
C PRO A 269 -16.73 2.11 -4.22
N LEU A 270 -15.46 2.29 -3.85
CA LEU A 270 -14.80 3.61 -3.81
C LEU A 270 -14.39 4.02 -5.22
N ILE A 271 -13.87 3.08 -6.00
CA ILE A 271 -13.54 3.26 -7.42
C ILE A 271 -14.82 3.62 -8.22
N ALA A 272 -15.94 2.97 -7.94
CA ALA A 272 -17.26 3.26 -8.53
C ALA A 272 -18.12 4.26 -7.73
N GLY A 273 -17.61 4.85 -6.65
CA GLY A 273 -18.36 5.82 -5.83
C GLY A 273 -18.25 7.26 -6.34
N ILE A 274 -17.26 7.52 -7.20
CA ILE A 274 -16.97 8.83 -7.79
C ILE A 274 -18.03 9.19 -8.86
N GLN A 275 -18.68 8.19 -9.47
CA GLN A 275 -19.79 8.36 -10.41
C GLN A 275 -20.76 7.21 -10.21
N SER A 276 -22.07 7.45 -10.36
CA SER A 276 -23.20 6.53 -10.14
C SER A 276 -23.19 5.25 -11.00
N PHE A 277 -22.08 4.52 -11.02
CA PHE A 277 -21.92 3.25 -11.68
C PHE A 277 -22.47 2.20 -10.74
N GLU A 278 -23.64 1.67 -11.07
CA GLU A 278 -24.05 0.42 -10.46
C GLU A 278 -23.02 -0.63 -10.89
N LEU A 279 -22.38 -1.29 -9.93
CA LEU A 279 -21.66 -2.55 -10.14
C LEU A 279 -22.59 -3.70 -9.68
N PRO A 280 -23.68 -4.05 -10.41
CA PRO A 280 -24.55 -5.16 -10.02
C PRO A 280 -23.79 -6.46 -9.83
N GLN A 281 -22.68 -6.61 -10.56
CA GLN A 281 -21.83 -7.81 -10.51
C GLN A 281 -21.29 -8.07 -9.10
N LEU A 282 -21.10 -7.03 -8.28
CA LEU A 282 -20.56 -7.16 -6.94
C LEU A 282 -21.64 -7.25 -5.85
N ARG A 283 -22.93 -7.28 -6.22
CA ARG A 283 -24.00 -7.42 -5.25
C ARG A 283 -23.85 -8.76 -4.53
N GLY A 284 -23.88 -8.74 -3.19
CA GLY A 284 -23.69 -9.96 -2.39
C GLY A 284 -22.24 -10.42 -2.25
N ALA A 285 -21.25 -9.66 -2.76
CA ALA A 285 -19.84 -10.00 -2.61
C ALA A 285 -19.38 -9.94 -1.14
N HIS A 286 -18.25 -10.58 -0.83
CA HIS A 286 -17.60 -10.43 0.46
C HIS A 286 -16.43 -9.45 0.35
N LEU A 287 -16.46 -8.42 1.19
CA LEU A 287 -15.35 -7.49 1.36
C LEU A 287 -14.55 -7.87 2.60
N TYR A 288 -13.27 -8.13 2.40
CA TYR A 288 -12.26 -8.33 3.43
C TYR A 288 -11.31 -7.13 3.44
N MET A 289 -11.02 -6.59 4.61
CA MET A 289 -10.02 -5.53 4.76
C MET A 289 -9.00 -5.89 5.83
N ILE A 290 -7.72 -5.86 5.49
CA ILE A 290 -6.63 -5.97 6.45
C ILE A 290 -6.03 -4.59 6.60
N VAL A 291 -6.21 -4.01 7.78
CA VAL A 291 -5.57 -2.77 8.17
C VAL A 291 -4.22 -3.09 8.79
N ASN A 292 -3.14 -2.80 8.08
CA ASN A 292 -1.75 -3.03 8.50
C ASN A 292 -1.29 -2.00 9.57
N GLY A 293 -2.20 -1.55 10.42
CA GLY A 293 -1.99 -0.48 11.39
C GLY A 293 -3.07 -0.51 12.48
N GLN A 294 -2.93 0.39 13.45
CA GLN A 294 -3.92 0.60 14.50
C GLN A 294 -4.83 1.78 14.12
N LEU A 295 -6.14 1.66 14.34
CA LEU A 295 -7.12 2.72 14.09
C LEU A 295 -7.30 3.71 15.25
N ALA A 296 -6.74 3.37 16.40
CA ALA A 296 -6.69 4.22 17.57
C ALA A 296 -5.34 4.01 18.27
N ARG A 297 -4.89 5.04 18.98
CA ARG A 297 -3.63 5.01 19.73
C ARG A 297 -3.88 5.52 21.14
N ALA A 298 -3.19 4.94 22.10
CA ALA A 298 -3.12 5.51 23.44
C ALA A 298 -2.46 6.90 23.37
N PRO A 299 -2.90 7.88 24.19
CA PRO A 299 -2.26 9.19 24.23
C PRO A 299 -0.77 9.07 24.56
N GLN A 300 0.07 9.73 23.76
CA GLN A 300 1.51 9.81 23.98
C GLN A 300 1.99 11.26 23.83
N THR A 301 3.00 11.63 24.62
CA THR A 301 3.61 12.96 24.54
C THR A 301 4.45 13.08 23.28
N THR A 302 3.96 13.84 22.30
CA THR A 302 4.77 14.24 21.14
C THR A 302 5.83 15.25 21.57
N ARG A 303 7.10 15.00 21.25
CA ARG A 303 8.17 15.95 21.54
C ARG A 303 7.97 17.21 20.69
N PHE A 304 8.20 18.38 21.29
CA PHE A 304 8.03 19.66 20.60
C PHE A 304 9.25 19.99 19.73
N ASN A 305 9.40 19.27 18.62
CA ASN A 305 10.37 19.58 17.57
C ASN A 305 9.76 19.28 16.19
N THR A 306 10.31 19.91 15.14
CA THR A 306 9.75 19.86 13.79
C THR A 306 9.57 18.45 13.25
N ILE A 307 10.53 17.56 13.47
CA ILE A 307 10.52 16.20 12.92
C ILE A 307 9.42 15.37 13.59
N ASP A 308 9.37 15.38 14.92
CA ASP A 308 8.39 14.61 15.68
C ASP A 308 6.97 15.16 15.46
N VAL A 309 6.82 16.49 15.32
CA VAL A 309 5.53 17.11 14.96
C VAL A 309 5.07 16.65 13.58
N LEU A 310 5.89 16.78 12.55
CA LEU A 310 5.53 16.37 11.18
C LEU A 310 5.21 14.86 11.10
N SER A 311 6.04 14.02 11.73
CA SER A 311 5.84 12.56 11.73
C SER A 311 4.56 12.16 12.43
N ASN A 312 4.26 12.74 13.61
CA ASN A 312 3.03 12.43 14.34
C ASN A 312 1.79 13.01 13.65
N SER A 313 1.90 14.19 13.01
CA SER A 313 0.83 14.75 12.18
C SER A 313 0.50 13.84 11.00
N PHE A 314 1.53 13.35 10.29
CA PHE A 314 1.35 12.43 9.17
C PHE A 314 0.73 11.09 9.62
N ALA A 315 1.22 10.52 10.73
CA ALA A 315 0.65 9.29 11.30
C ALA A 315 -0.83 9.47 11.74
N ALA A 316 -1.16 10.63 12.34
CA ALA A 316 -2.54 10.96 12.69
C ALA A 316 -3.41 11.11 11.44
N GLU A 317 -2.93 11.82 10.41
CA GLU A 317 -3.62 11.96 9.14
C GLU A 317 -3.90 10.59 8.49
N MET A 318 -2.90 9.71 8.40
CA MET A 318 -3.06 8.34 7.87
C MET A 318 -4.10 7.55 8.65
N THR A 319 -4.08 7.62 9.99
CA THR A 319 -5.05 6.94 10.85
C THR A 319 -6.47 7.43 10.55
N TYR A 320 -6.67 8.74 10.46
CA TYR A 320 -7.98 9.32 10.17
C TYR A 320 -8.46 9.09 8.74
N LYS A 321 -7.55 9.13 7.75
CA LYS A 321 -7.84 8.73 6.36
C LYS A 321 -8.31 7.27 6.30
N THR A 322 -7.66 6.37 7.03
CA THR A 322 -8.05 4.95 7.08
C THR A 322 -9.44 4.79 7.70
N ARG A 323 -9.73 5.51 8.80
CA ARG A 323 -11.07 5.53 9.41
C ARG A 323 -12.13 6.05 8.44
N GLY A 324 -11.84 7.12 7.69
CA GLY A 324 -12.72 7.65 6.64
C GLY A 324 -13.01 6.60 5.57
N ALA A 325 -11.97 5.97 5.02
CA ALA A 325 -12.10 4.91 4.02
C ALA A 325 -12.92 3.71 4.54
N ILE A 326 -12.79 3.34 5.82
CA ILE A 326 -13.62 2.29 6.43
C ILE A 326 -15.09 2.70 6.44
N VAL A 327 -15.42 3.95 6.81
CA VAL A 327 -16.80 4.46 6.80
C VAL A 327 -17.39 4.44 5.39
N GLU A 328 -16.63 4.87 4.39
CA GLU A 328 -17.02 4.80 2.98
C GLU A 328 -17.29 3.35 2.54
N ASN A 329 -16.44 2.41 2.97
CA ASN A 329 -16.61 0.99 2.71
C ASN A 329 -17.82 0.37 3.41
N ILE A 330 -18.15 0.81 4.64
CA ILE A 330 -19.39 0.40 5.32
C ILE A 330 -20.61 0.84 4.50
N ALA A 331 -20.61 2.10 4.04
CA ALA A 331 -21.72 2.65 3.26
C ALA A 331 -21.88 1.91 1.91
N ALA A 332 -20.76 1.67 1.23
CA ALA A 332 -20.69 0.89 0.01
C ALA A 332 -21.17 -0.54 0.18
N ALA A 333 -20.66 -1.25 1.19
CA ALA A 333 -21.03 -2.63 1.47
C ALA A 333 -22.53 -2.74 1.74
N LYS A 334 -23.10 -1.80 2.51
CA LYS A 334 -24.54 -1.73 2.74
C LYS A 334 -25.34 -1.47 1.45
N ARG A 335 -24.87 -0.58 0.57
CA ARG A 335 -25.52 -0.27 -0.71
C ARG A 335 -25.54 -1.46 -1.68
N LEU A 336 -24.48 -2.28 -1.65
CA LEU A 336 -24.32 -3.43 -2.54
C LEU A 336 -24.67 -4.77 -1.86
N ASP A 337 -25.24 -4.74 -0.66
CA ASP A 337 -25.58 -5.94 0.13
C ASP A 337 -24.37 -6.89 0.32
N MET A 338 -23.18 -6.32 0.47
CA MET A 338 -21.94 -7.05 0.70
C MET A 338 -21.75 -7.38 2.17
N THR A 339 -21.15 -8.53 2.45
CA THR A 339 -20.62 -8.81 3.79
C THR A 339 -19.28 -8.11 3.96
N PHE A 340 -19.15 -7.24 4.96
CA PHE A 340 -17.87 -6.58 5.26
C PHE A 340 -17.24 -7.14 6.53
N ARG A 341 -16.07 -7.78 6.37
CA ARG A 341 -15.18 -8.22 7.45
C ARG A 341 -13.88 -7.44 7.38
N MET A 342 -13.35 -7.09 8.54
CA MET A 342 -12.06 -6.43 8.63
C MET A 342 -11.25 -6.94 9.81
N THR A 343 -9.96 -6.70 9.74
CA THR A 343 -9.05 -6.92 10.85
C THR A 343 -8.01 -5.82 10.88
N GLU A 344 -7.43 -5.58 12.04
CA GLU A 344 -6.49 -4.49 12.28
C GLU A 344 -5.56 -4.88 13.42
N ILE A 345 -4.40 -4.23 13.50
CA ILE A 345 -3.53 -4.36 14.67
C ILE A 345 -4.32 -3.81 15.87
N PRO A 346 -4.57 -4.61 16.93
CA PRO A 346 -5.34 -4.11 18.05
C PRO A 346 -4.62 -3.00 18.81
N ILE A 347 -5.39 -2.08 19.40
CA ILE A 347 -4.85 -0.95 20.19
C ILE A 347 -4.02 -1.43 21.39
N ASP A 348 -4.33 -2.61 21.94
CA ASP A 348 -3.64 -3.26 23.04
C ASP A 348 -2.34 -3.96 22.63
N TYR A 349 -2.08 -4.12 21.33
CA TYR A 349 -0.79 -4.58 20.84
C TYR A 349 0.30 -3.50 21.12
N PRO A 350 1.49 -3.89 21.62
CA PRO A 350 2.57 -2.96 21.90
C PRO A 350 2.82 -2.00 20.74
N GLN A 351 2.84 -0.70 21.07
CA GLN A 351 2.95 0.37 20.10
C GLN A 351 4.33 0.36 19.46
N GLU A 352 4.38 0.07 18.15
CA GLU A 352 5.60 0.22 17.37
C GLU A 352 5.47 1.42 16.41
N SER A 353 6.60 2.05 16.10
CA SER A 353 6.63 3.11 15.11
C SER A 353 6.31 2.55 13.73
N PHE A 354 5.59 3.34 12.91
CA PHE A 354 5.29 2.99 11.51
C PHE A 354 6.54 2.68 10.68
N ILE A 355 7.68 3.24 11.09
CA ILE A 355 8.99 3.05 10.47
C ILE A 355 9.92 2.16 11.31
N ASP A 356 9.42 1.41 12.29
CA ASP A 356 10.25 0.44 13.00
C ASP A 356 10.22 -0.92 12.29
N PHE A 357 11.27 -1.19 11.51
CA PHE A 357 11.45 -2.43 10.78
C PHE A 357 12.32 -3.44 11.55
N ASP A 358 12.42 -3.38 12.89
CA ASP A 358 13.16 -4.41 13.64
C ASP A 358 12.63 -5.82 13.33
N GLN A 359 13.57 -6.75 13.08
CA GLN A 359 13.21 -8.10 12.66
C GLN A 359 12.39 -8.85 13.71
N LYS A 360 12.72 -8.69 15.00
CA LYS A 360 12.03 -9.39 16.09
C LYS A 360 10.63 -8.84 16.26
N HIS A 361 10.46 -7.52 16.15
CA HIS A 361 9.14 -6.89 16.22
C HIS A 361 8.25 -7.33 15.07
N MET A 362 8.75 -7.31 13.83
CA MET A 362 7.99 -7.78 12.67
C MET A 362 7.64 -9.27 12.76
N GLN A 363 8.58 -10.11 13.22
CA GLN A 363 8.33 -11.54 13.41
C GLN A 363 7.27 -11.78 14.50
N ALA A 364 7.34 -11.09 15.64
CA ALA A 364 6.34 -11.20 16.71
C ALA A 364 4.94 -10.76 16.24
N LEU A 365 4.85 -9.67 15.46
CA LEU A 365 3.59 -9.18 14.90
C LEU A 365 3.00 -10.15 13.86
N PHE A 366 3.87 -10.75 13.04
CA PHE A 366 3.50 -11.80 12.10
C PHE A 366 2.93 -13.02 12.82
N ASP A 367 3.66 -13.53 13.82
CA ASP A 367 3.27 -14.75 14.56
C ASP A 367 1.95 -14.52 15.31
N TYR A 368 1.79 -13.35 15.95
CA TYR A 368 0.54 -12.95 16.58
C TYR A 368 -0.66 -13.01 15.62
N ALA A 369 -0.55 -12.40 14.44
CA ALA A 369 -1.63 -12.39 13.46
C ALA A 369 -1.90 -13.78 12.88
N ALA A 370 -0.84 -14.56 12.64
CA ALA A 370 -0.93 -15.93 12.13
C ALA A 370 -1.64 -16.85 13.13
N ASP A 371 -1.31 -16.76 14.41
CA ASP A 371 -1.92 -17.56 15.47
C ASP A 371 -3.39 -17.21 15.66
N CYS A 372 -3.75 -15.92 15.63
CA CYS A 372 -5.14 -15.49 15.71
C CYS A 372 -5.97 -15.93 14.50
N ALA A 373 -5.40 -15.87 13.30
CA ALA A 373 -6.05 -16.36 12.09
C ALA A 373 -6.22 -17.87 12.09
N ALA A 374 -5.20 -18.63 12.53
CA ALA A 374 -5.27 -20.07 12.64
C ALA A 374 -6.37 -20.55 13.62
N GLN A 375 -6.66 -19.74 14.66
CA GLN A 375 -7.74 -19.98 15.63
C GLN A 375 -9.12 -19.52 15.15
N GLY A 376 -9.24 -18.91 13.97
CA GLY A 376 -10.50 -18.33 13.48
C GLY A 376 -10.93 -17.05 14.21
N LEU A 377 -10.00 -16.37 14.90
CA LEU A 377 -10.25 -15.17 15.71
C LEU A 377 -9.73 -13.88 15.05
N LEU A 378 -9.50 -13.91 13.73
CA LEU A 378 -8.97 -12.76 12.98
C LEU A 378 -10.07 -11.76 12.57
N TRP A 379 -11.16 -12.24 11.98
CA TRP A 379 -12.13 -11.38 11.30
C TRP A 379 -13.14 -10.76 12.26
N MET A 380 -13.28 -9.45 12.20
CA MET A 380 -14.28 -8.66 12.92
C MET A 380 -15.25 -7.99 11.96
N THR A 381 -16.44 -7.63 12.45
CA THR A 381 -17.27 -6.62 11.80
C THR A 381 -16.75 -5.21 12.09
N PRO A 382 -17.03 -4.21 11.24
CA PRO A 382 -16.63 -2.83 11.53
C PRO A 382 -17.17 -2.30 12.86
N GLN A 383 -18.37 -2.73 13.28
CA GLN A 383 -18.96 -2.37 14.57
C GLN A 383 -18.21 -3.02 15.76
N GLN A 384 -17.62 -4.20 15.58
CA GLN A 384 -16.75 -4.80 16.59
C GLN A 384 -15.43 -4.02 16.71
N SER A 385 -14.78 -3.66 15.59
CA SER A 385 -13.57 -2.82 15.58
C SER A 385 -13.82 -1.47 16.28
N ILE A 386 -14.89 -0.76 15.90
CA ILE A 386 -15.25 0.53 16.49
C ILE A 386 -15.47 0.41 18.00
N ARG A 387 -16.21 -0.62 18.45
CA ARG A 387 -16.42 -0.85 19.89
C ARG A 387 -15.11 -1.13 20.61
N ARG A 388 -14.25 -2.00 20.08
CA ARG A 388 -12.95 -2.32 20.69
C ARG A 388 -12.10 -1.05 20.87
N ASN A 389 -11.96 -0.26 19.80
CA ASN A 389 -11.18 0.99 19.82
C ASN A 389 -11.74 2.06 20.75
N MET A 390 -13.05 2.09 21.00
CA MET A 390 -13.67 3.04 21.94
C MET A 390 -13.75 2.50 23.37
N SER A 391 -13.65 1.19 23.58
CA SER A 391 -13.91 0.54 24.88
C SER A 391 -12.77 0.62 25.89
N THR A 392 -11.55 0.98 25.50
CA THR A 392 -10.38 0.82 26.38
C THR A 392 -9.67 2.11 26.75
N ASN A 393 -10.01 2.60 27.95
CA ASN A 393 -9.07 3.10 28.97
C ASN A 393 -8.65 1.92 29.88
N ARG A 394 -8.11 0.83 29.34
CA ARG A 394 -7.60 -0.28 30.16
C ARG A 394 -6.27 -0.77 29.62
N ALA A 395 -5.24 -0.61 30.44
CA ALA A 395 -3.95 -1.28 30.25
C ALA A 395 -4.18 -2.80 30.17
N PRO A 396 -3.42 -3.54 29.36
CA PRO A 396 -3.57 -4.97 29.23
C PRO A 396 -3.44 -5.66 30.60
N VAL A 397 -4.48 -6.40 30.99
CA VAL A 397 -4.41 -7.32 32.13
C VAL A 397 -3.48 -8.47 31.71
N SER A 398 -2.51 -8.76 32.56
CA SER A 398 -1.43 -9.72 32.37
C SER A 398 -1.83 -11.03 31.66
N GLY A 399 -1.09 -11.35 30.59
CA GLY A 399 -0.92 -12.71 30.06
C GLY A 399 -1.70 -13.02 28.77
N SER A 400 -1.04 -12.83 27.62
CA SER A 400 -1.52 -12.99 26.23
C SER A 400 -2.32 -11.82 25.65
N LEU A 401 -1.88 -11.33 24.49
CA LEU A 401 -2.57 -10.30 23.71
C LEU A 401 -3.83 -10.91 23.10
N ALA A 402 -4.99 -10.30 23.32
CA ALA A 402 -6.25 -10.84 22.84
C ALA A 402 -6.32 -10.74 21.32
N CYS A 403 -6.76 -11.81 20.65
CA CYS A 403 -6.96 -11.80 19.20
C CYS A 403 -8.03 -10.77 18.80
N PRO A 404 -8.01 -10.26 17.55
CA PRO A 404 -8.90 -9.18 17.13
C PRO A 404 -10.39 -9.48 17.40
N ALA A 405 -10.88 -10.66 17.01
CA ALA A 405 -12.27 -11.07 17.19
C ALA A 405 -12.56 -11.74 18.54
N GLN A 406 -11.59 -11.77 19.46
CA GLN A 406 -11.78 -12.37 20.78
C GLN A 406 -12.78 -11.54 21.59
N VAL A 407 -13.83 -12.21 22.07
CA VAL A 407 -14.85 -11.58 22.93
C VAL A 407 -14.21 -11.32 24.29
N THR A 408 -13.99 -10.05 24.63
CA THR A 408 -13.64 -9.69 26.00
C THR A 408 -14.87 -9.96 26.88
N PRO A 409 -14.76 -10.80 27.94
CA PRO A 409 -15.88 -10.98 28.85
C PRO A 409 -16.27 -9.64 29.48
N PRO A 410 -17.58 -9.44 29.78
CA PRO A 410 -18.13 -8.17 30.24
C PRO A 410 -17.51 -7.62 31.53
#